data_AF-A0A4Y2KKB5-F1
#
_entry.id   AF-A0A4Y2KKB5-F1
#
_cell.length_a   1.000
_cell.length_b   1.000
_cell.length_c   1.000
_cell.angle_alpha   90.00
_cell.angle_beta   90.00
_cell.angle_gamma   90.00
#
_symmetry.space_group_name_H-M   'P 1'
#
loop_
_entity.id
_entity.type
_entity.pdbx_description
1 polymer ?
#
loop_
_entity_poly.entity_id
_entity_poly.type
_entity_poly.pdbx_seq_one_letter_code
_entity_poly.pdbx_strand_id
1 'polypeptide(L)'
;MDLVVKIINSTLAKALYHRQFNDFLEEIDSQFSDLLLHNKLRWISRGNVLQRFALCLSEIKTFLNAKSIDHPELEEDKWLQKFTSW
;
A
#
# COMPACT_ATOMS: atom_id res chain seq x y z
N MET A 1 -6.79 1.99 -10.24
CA MET A 1 -5.75 0.94 -10.27
C MET A 1 -4.37 1.55 -10.50
N ASP A 2 -4.20 2.42 -11.50
CA ASP A 2 -2.89 2.99 -11.84
C ASP A 2 -2.19 3.71 -10.69
N LEU A 3 -2.95 4.46 -9.87
CA LEU A 3 -2.38 5.10 -8.67
C LEU A 3 -1.90 4.08 -7.64
N VAL A 4 -2.71 3.07 -7.32
CA VAL A 4 -2.35 2.01 -6.35
C VAL A 4 -1.08 1.31 -6.81
N VAL A 5 -1.04 0.88 -8.08
CA VAL A 5 0.15 0.27 -8.69
C VAL A 5 1.35 1.22 -8.68
N LYS A 6 1.14 2.53 -8.92
CA LYS A 6 2.19 3.55 -8.89
C LYS A 6 2.76 3.72 -7.49
N ILE A 7 1.92 3.85 -6.46
CA ILE A 7 2.33 3.96 -5.04
C ILE A 7 3.09 2.70 -4.62
N ILE A 8 2.55 1.54 -4.97
CA ILE A 8 3.19 0.25 -4.75
C ILE A 8 4.59 0.23 -5.38
N ASN A 9 4.71 0.57 -6.65
CA ASN A 9 5.98 0.52 -7.35
C ASN A 9 6.95 1.60 -6.85
N SER A 10 6.49 2.81 -6.54
CA SER A 10 7.36 3.90 -6.06
C SER A 10 7.88 3.65 -4.63
N THR A 11 7.05 3.03 -3.79
CA THR A 11 7.32 2.83 -2.37
C THR A 11 7.97 1.48 -2.10
N LEU A 12 7.58 0.42 -2.80
CA LEU A 12 7.97 -0.96 -2.49
C LEU A 12 8.90 -1.58 -3.53
N ALA A 13 9.09 -0.99 -4.72
CA ALA A 13 10.17 -1.47 -5.61
C ALA A 13 11.57 -1.16 -5.05
N LYS A 14 11.69 -0.23 -4.10
CA LYS A 14 12.92 -0.01 -3.34
C LYS A 14 13.02 -1.05 -2.24
N ALA A 15 13.95 -1.99 -2.36
CA ALA A 15 14.15 -3.07 -1.39
C ALA A 15 14.28 -2.57 0.06
N LEU A 16 14.93 -1.42 0.28
CA LEU A 16 15.04 -0.80 1.61
C LEU A 16 13.68 -0.37 2.17
N TYR A 17 12.84 0.26 1.35
CA TYR A 17 11.53 0.74 1.80
C TYR A 17 10.56 -0.40 2.00
N HIS A 18 10.64 -1.46 1.18
CA HIS A 18 9.87 -2.70 1.39
C HIS A 18 10.21 -3.33 2.74
N ARG A 19 11.50 -3.50 3.06
CA ARG A 19 11.92 -3.99 4.39
C ARG A 19 11.41 -3.08 5.51
N GLN A 20 11.65 -1.77 5.42
CA GLN A 20 11.22 -0.81 6.45
C GLN A 20 9.70 -0.77 6.64
N PHE A 21 8.95 -0.99 5.57
CA PHE A 21 7.50 -1.06 5.63
C PHE A 21 7.05 -2.36 6.33
N ASN A 22 7.69 -3.49 6.05
CA ASN A 22 7.41 -4.74 6.77
C ASN A 22 7.77 -4.64 8.26
N ASP A 23 8.92 -4.05 8.59
CA ASP A 23 9.32 -3.80 9.97
C ASP A 23 8.27 -2.91 10.68
N PHE A 24 7.76 -1.88 10.00
CA PHE A 24 6.70 -1.01 10.52
C PHE A 24 5.38 -1.76 10.73
N LEU A 25 4.98 -2.62 9.80
CA LEU A 25 3.77 -3.44 9.93
C LEU A 25 3.86 -4.42 11.11
N GLU A 26 5.04 -4.98 11.36
CA GLU A 26 5.31 -5.85 12.51
C GLU A 26 5.27 -5.06 13.83
N GLU A 27 5.83 -3.85 13.86
CA GLU A 27 5.84 -2.99 15.06
C GLU A 27 4.43 -2.62 15.53
N ILE A 28 3.50 -2.41 14.60
CA ILE A 28 2.11 -2.05 14.92
C ILE A 28 1.17 -3.26 15.04
N ASP A 29 1.71 -4.48 15.03
CA ASP A 29 0.95 -5.75 15.02
C ASP A 29 -0.17 -5.74 13.97
N SER A 30 0.17 -5.27 12.75
CA SER A 30 -0.81 -5.17 11.67
C SER A 30 -1.32 -6.56 11.29
N GLN A 31 -2.58 -6.62 10.83
CA GLN A 31 -3.19 -7.84 10.28
C GLN A 31 -2.37 -8.46 9.15
N PHE A 32 -1.53 -7.67 8.48
CA PHE A 32 -0.71 -8.10 7.37
C PHE A 32 0.76 -7.83 7.65
N SER A 33 1.63 -8.82 7.41
CA SER A 33 3.09 -8.70 7.53
C SER A 33 3.79 -8.18 6.27
N ASP A 34 3.03 -7.96 5.20
CA ASP A 34 3.50 -7.40 3.93
C ASP A 34 2.27 -6.93 3.12
N LEU A 35 2.46 -5.92 2.27
CA LEU A 35 1.56 -5.71 1.15
C LEU A 35 1.91 -6.76 0.10
N LEU A 36 1.10 -7.82 -0.02
CA LEU A 36 1.28 -8.90 -1.00
C LEU A 36 1.35 -8.38 -2.44
N LEU A 37 2.52 -7.95 -2.87
CA LEU A 37 2.69 -7.32 -4.17
C LEU A 37 3.58 -8.14 -5.07
N HIS A 38 4.47 -8.93 -4.49
CA HIS A 38 5.20 -9.97 -5.17
C HIS A 38 5.53 -11.10 -4.19
N ASN A 39 4.60 -12.02 -3.98
CA ASN A 39 5.07 -13.37 -3.68
C ASN A 39 5.80 -13.83 -4.95
N LYS A 40 7.09 -14.15 -4.86
CA LYS A 40 7.97 -14.50 -5.99
C LYS A 40 7.42 -15.61 -6.92
N LEU A 41 6.30 -16.24 -6.56
CA LEU A 41 5.69 -17.38 -7.22
C LEU A 41 4.29 -17.13 -7.79
N ARG A 42 3.62 -15.98 -7.53
CA ARG A 42 2.21 -15.79 -7.96
C ARG A 42 1.79 -14.33 -8.08
N TRP A 43 1.38 -13.91 -9.28
CA TRP A 43 0.62 -12.68 -9.46
C TRP A 43 -0.75 -12.85 -8.79
N ILE A 44 -1.09 -11.92 -7.91
CA ILE A 44 -2.41 -11.87 -7.28
C ILE A 44 -3.38 -11.16 -8.24
N SER A 45 -4.66 -11.56 -8.21
CA SER A 45 -5.71 -10.91 -9.00
C SER A 45 -5.81 -9.42 -8.62
N ARG A 46 -6.20 -8.58 -9.58
CA ARG A 46 -6.34 -7.13 -9.36
C ARG A 46 -7.20 -6.80 -8.12
N GLY A 47 -8.30 -7.53 -7.92
CA GLY A 47 -9.20 -7.31 -6.78
C GLY A 47 -8.54 -7.56 -5.42
N ASN A 48 -7.75 -8.62 -5.29
CA ASN A 48 -7.07 -8.94 -4.04
C ASN A 48 -5.97 -7.91 -3.68
N VAL A 49 -5.26 -7.37 -4.68
CA VAL A 49 -4.29 -6.27 -4.45
C VAL A 49 -5.00 -5.05 -3.88
N LEU A 50 -6.16 -4.72 -4.46
CA LEU A 50 -6.93 -3.53 -4.06
C LEU A 50 -7.59 -3.71 -2.71
N GLN A 51 -8.12 -4.88 -2.41
CA GLN A 51 -8.66 -5.21 -1.10
C GLN A 51 -7.59 -5.08 -0.01
N ARG A 52 -6.39 -5.62 -0.23
CA ARG A 52 -5.31 -5.52 0.77
C ARG A 52 -4.78 -4.10 0.92
N PHE A 53 -4.67 -3.36 -0.20
CA PHE A 53 -4.34 -1.93 -0.16
C PHE A 53 -5.38 -1.14 0.63
N ALA A 54 -6.68 -1.45 0.48
CA ALA A 54 -7.75 -0.82 1.23
C ALA A 54 -7.63 -1.07 2.72
N LEU A 55 -7.38 -2.33 3.10
CA LEU A 55 -7.26 -2.74 4.50
C LEU A 55 -6.02 -2.15 5.18
N CYS A 56 -4.95 -1.88 4.43
CA CYS A 56 -3.72 -1.27 4.94
C CYS A 56 -3.62 0.24 4.67
N LEU A 57 -4.70 0.90 4.24
CA LEU A 57 -4.62 2.27 3.72
C LEU A 57 -4.08 3.26 4.78
N SER A 58 -4.50 3.09 6.04
CA SER A 58 -4.01 3.86 7.18
C SER A 58 -2.51 3.69 7.42
N GLU A 59 -2.03 2.46 7.35
CA GLU A 59 -0.64 2.06 7.55
C GLU A 59 0.23 2.63 6.42
N ILE A 60 -0.27 2.53 5.18
CA ILE A 60 0.39 3.10 3.99
C ILE A 60 0.52 4.61 4.12
N LYS A 61 -0.56 5.32 4.47
CA LYS A 61 -0.53 6.78 4.69
C LYS A 61 0.49 7.16 5.76
N THR A 62 0.47 6.46 6.89
CA THR A 62 1.41 6.68 8.00
C THR A 62 2.86 6.51 7.55
N PHE A 63 3.16 5.42 6.84
CA PHE A 63 4.49 5.14 6.35
C PHE A 63 4.98 6.16 5.31
N LEU A 64 4.12 6.52 4.35
CA LEU A 64 4.44 7.51 3.32
C LEU A 64 4.75 8.88 3.94
N ASN A 65 3.96 9.31 4.92
CA ASN A 65 4.20 10.54 5.68
C ASN A 65 5.55 10.49 6.42
N ALA A 66 5.89 9.37 7.07
CA ALA A 66 7.18 9.19 7.73
C ALA A 66 8.37 9.24 6.76
N LYS A 67 8.16 8.90 5.49
CA LYS A 67 9.17 9.01 4.42
C LYS A 67 9.14 10.36 3.68
N SER A 68 8.25 11.27 4.06
CA SER A 68 7.99 12.52 3.34
C SER A 68 7.68 12.29 1.86
N ILE A 69 6.99 11.19 1.56
CA ILE A 69 6.51 10.86 0.22
C ILE A 69 5.06 11.31 0.14
N ASP A 70 4.82 12.39 -0.59
CA ASP A 70 3.48 12.94 -0.73
C ASP A 70 2.72 12.26 -1.87
N HIS A 71 1.49 11.88 -1.55
CA HIS A 71 0.52 11.31 -2.48
C HIS A 71 -0.83 11.96 -2.19
N PRO A 72 -1.05 13.21 -2.65
CA PRO A 72 -2.26 13.97 -2.37
C PRO A 72 -3.52 13.25 -2.84
N GLU A 73 -3.40 12.39 -3.84
CA GLU A 73 -4.49 11.56 -4.34
C GLU A 73 -5.04 10.58 -3.28
N LEU A 74 -4.28 10.25 -2.23
CA LEU A 74 -4.75 9.43 -1.10
C LEU A 74 -5.62 10.22 -0.11
N GLU A 75 -5.54 11.55 -0.12
CA GLU A 75 -6.36 12.46 0.70
C GLU A 75 -7.57 13.00 -0.07
N GLU A 76 -7.66 12.75 -1.38
CA GLU A 76 -8.80 13.16 -2.18
C GLU A 76 -10.04 12.29 -1.92
N ASP A 77 -11.07 12.87 -1.32
CA ASP A 77 -12.38 12.21 -1.09
C ASP A 77 -12.97 11.61 -2.36
N LYS A 78 -12.77 12.25 -3.53
CA LYS A 78 -13.24 11.74 -4.82
C LYS A 78 -12.54 10.44 -5.19
N TRP A 79 -11.24 10.34 -4.93
CA TRP A 79 -10.48 9.14 -5.17
C TRP A 79 -10.91 8.04 -4.20
N LEU A 80 -11.08 8.38 -2.92
CA LEU A 80 -11.56 7.46 -1.89
C LEU A 80 -12.96 6.92 -2.20
N GLN A 81 -13.88 7.76 -2.67
CA GLN A 81 -15.22 7.34 -3.09
C GLN A 81 -15.20 6.37 -4.28
N LYS A 82 -14.37 6.66 -5.29
CA LYS A 82 -14.15 5.75 -6.43
C LYS A 82 -13.44 4.47 -6.01
N PHE A 83 -12.65 4.54 -4.95
CA PHE A 83 -11.90 3.42 -4.40
C PHE A 83 -12.74 2.55 -3.47
N THR A 84 -13.82 3.05 -2.86
CA THR A 84 -14.72 2.27 -1.99
C THR A 84 -15.96 1.75 -2.72
N SER A 85 -16.26 2.26 -3.92
CA SER A 85 -17.39 1.85 -4.75
C SER A 85 -17.19 0.52 -5.49
N TRP A 86 -16.56 -0.47 -4.85
CA TRP A 86 -16.33 -1.82 -5.41
C TRP A 86 -17.61 -2.64 -5.52
#